data_AF-A0AAW0FNE4-F1
#
_entry.id   AF-A0AAW0FNE4-F1
#
_cell.length_a   1.000
_cell.length_b   1.000
_cell.length_c   1.000
_cell.angle_alpha   90.00
_cell.angle_beta   90.00
_cell.angle_gamma   90.00
#
_symmetry.space_group_name_H-M   'P 1'
#
loop_
_entity.id
_entity.type
_entity.pdbx_description
1 polymer ?
#
loop_
_entity_poly.entity_id
_entity_poly.type
_entity_poly.pdbx_seq_one_letter_code
_entity_poly.pdbx_strand_id
1 'polypeptide(L)'
;MRSVHVSFSLQIFLWSVRRLIPLLIRLPSLILDIPGTMTSEETTVLLIGATEYVGGTVLSHLLPRLEAANIQITVLLRSSEKAELLQALGVITVIIPTDGIDQLRTLASLAHIVLSMVGLHILP
;
A
#
# COMPACT_ATOMS: atom_id res chain seq x y z
N MET A 1 6.46 -53.26 2.21
CA MET A 1 6.68 -51.85 2.63
C MET A 1 7.17 -51.02 1.45
N ARG A 2 6.29 -50.58 0.54
CA ARG A 2 6.61 -49.68 -0.59
C ARG A 2 5.36 -48.90 -0.99
N SER A 3 4.97 -47.88 -0.22
CA SER A 3 3.89 -46.97 -0.63
C SER A 3 3.95 -45.59 0.06
N VAL A 4 5.15 -45.14 0.44
CA VAL A 4 5.32 -43.82 1.10
C VAL A 4 5.95 -42.79 0.15
N HIS A 5 6.58 -43.22 -0.94
CA HIS A 5 7.35 -42.34 -1.82
C HIS A 5 6.53 -41.64 -2.91
N VAL A 6 5.35 -42.15 -3.28
CA VAL A 6 4.52 -41.58 -4.36
C VAL A 6 3.69 -40.39 -3.88
N SER A 7 3.30 -40.38 -2.61
CA SER A 7 2.48 -39.31 -2.02
C SER A 7 3.25 -37.99 -1.89
N PHE A 8 4.56 -38.06 -1.62
CA PHE A 8 5.40 -36.89 -1.42
C PHE A 8 5.61 -36.08 -2.72
N SER A 9 5.80 -36.76 -3.86
CA SER A 9 5.94 -36.07 -5.16
C SER A 9 4.65 -35.41 -5.64
N LEU A 10 3.48 -35.99 -5.34
CA LEU A 10 2.19 -35.40 -5.73
C LEU A 10 1.90 -34.12 -4.92
N GLN A 11 2.27 -34.09 -3.63
CA GLN A 11 2.10 -32.90 -2.80
C GLN A 11 3.00 -31.73 -3.24
N ILE A 12 4.25 -32.00 -3.63
CA ILE A 12 5.16 -30.96 -4.15
C ILE A 12 4.66 -30.41 -5.49
N PHE A 13 4.11 -31.27 -6.35
CA PHE A 13 3.51 -30.87 -7.62
C PHE A 13 2.27 -30.00 -7.41
N LEU A 14 1.35 -30.42 -6.54
CA LEU A 14 0.16 -29.65 -6.20
C LEU A 14 0.51 -28.31 -5.53
N TRP A 15 1.54 -28.28 -4.68
CA TRP A 15 2.05 -27.05 -4.09
C TRP A 15 2.63 -26.10 -5.15
N SER A 16 3.37 -26.62 -6.12
CA SER A 16 3.93 -25.82 -7.23
C SER A 16 2.84 -25.25 -8.14
N VAL A 17 1.83 -26.05 -8.50
CA VAL A 17 0.68 -25.59 -9.31
C VAL A 17 -0.12 -24.53 -8.55
N ARG A 18 -0.35 -24.71 -7.25
CA ARG A 18 -1.07 -23.74 -6.40
C ARG A 18 -0.31 -22.41 -6.24
N ARG A 19 1.01 -22.42 -6.39
CA ARG A 19 1.87 -21.23 -6.38
C ARG A 19 1.94 -20.54 -7.76
N LEU A 20 1.71 -21.28 -8.86
CA LEU A 20 1.73 -20.75 -10.22
C LEU A 20 0.38 -20.16 -10.67
N ILE A 21 -0.75 -20.66 -10.15
CA ILE A 21 -2.09 -20.16 -10.46
C ILE A 21 -2.23 -18.63 -10.22
N PRO A 22 -1.80 -18.05 -9.09
CA PRO A 22 -1.86 -16.59 -8.92
C PRO A 22 -0.89 -15.83 -9.84
N LEU A 23 0.18 -16.48 -10.34
CA LEU A 23 1.11 -15.89 -11.31
C LEU A 23 0.49 -15.82 -12.71
N LEU A 24 -0.29 -16.84 -13.09
CA LEU A 24 -1.07 -16.88 -14.33
C LEU A 24 -2.28 -15.92 -14.28
N ILE A 25 -2.91 -15.74 -13.12
CA ILE A 25 -3.98 -14.74 -12.92
C ILE A 25 -3.43 -13.30 -12.93
N ARG A 26 -2.14 -13.11 -12.63
CA ARG A 26 -1.45 -11.80 -12.74
C ARG A 26 -0.98 -11.44 -14.16
N LEU A 27 -1.23 -12.30 -15.16
CA LEU A 27 -0.79 -12.10 -16.54
C LEU A 27 -1.83 -11.61 -17.58
N PRO A 28 -2.95 -10.90 -17.25
CA PRO A 28 -3.79 -10.31 -18.29
C PRO A 28 -3.47 -8.84 -18.62
N SER A 29 -2.61 -8.14 -17.88
CA SER A 29 -2.43 -6.69 -18.08
C SER A 29 -1.51 -6.28 -19.24
N LEU A 30 -0.86 -7.22 -19.94
CA LEU A 30 0.06 -6.90 -21.04
C LEU A 30 -0.55 -7.04 -22.45
N ILE A 31 -1.83 -7.41 -22.59
CA ILE A 31 -2.41 -7.72 -23.92
C ILE A 31 -3.71 -6.94 -24.24
N LEU A 32 -4.26 -6.10 -23.36
CA LEU A 32 -5.57 -5.48 -23.62
C LEU A 32 -5.68 -4.00 -23.24
N ASP A 33 -4.87 -3.14 -23.88
CA ASP A 33 -5.17 -1.70 -23.93
C ASP A 33 -6.28 -1.43 -24.97
N ILE A 34 -7.52 -1.74 -24.58
CA ILE A 34 -8.72 -1.23 -25.27
C ILE A 34 -8.98 0.17 -24.71
N PRO A 35 -9.06 1.23 -25.53
CA PRO A 35 -9.39 2.56 -25.04
C PRO A 35 -10.84 2.56 -24.56
N GLY A 36 -11.05 2.43 -23.25
CA GLY A 36 -12.38 2.39 -22.63
C GLY A 36 -12.54 1.42 -21.46
N THR A 37 -11.56 0.57 -21.15
CA THR A 37 -11.59 -0.26 -19.94
C THR A 37 -10.79 0.40 -18.82
N MET A 38 -11.46 0.89 -17.77
CA MET A 38 -10.79 1.31 -16.53
C MET A 38 -10.12 0.07 -15.92
N THR A 39 -8.82 -0.07 -16.12
CA THR A 39 -7.98 -0.93 -15.29
C THR A 39 -8.08 -0.38 -13.86
N SER A 40 -8.33 -1.23 -12.87
CA SER A 40 -8.36 -0.82 -11.47
C SER A 40 -6.92 -0.53 -11.02
N GLU A 41 -6.38 0.60 -11.46
CA GLU A 41 -5.08 1.10 -11.01
C GLU A 41 -5.17 1.38 -9.50
N GLU A 42 -4.17 0.94 -8.74
CA GLU A 42 -4.08 1.18 -7.30
C GLU A 42 -3.95 2.70 -7.06
N THR A 43 -4.90 3.27 -6.32
CA THR A 43 -4.86 4.71 -6.02
C THR A 43 -3.92 4.97 -4.86
N THR A 44 -2.74 5.51 -5.16
CA THR A 44 -1.76 5.95 -4.16
C THR A 44 -2.13 7.30 -3.54
N VAL A 45 -2.11 7.38 -2.21
CA VAL A 45 -2.44 8.57 -1.43
C VAL A 45 -1.28 8.90 -0.49
N LEU A 46 -0.79 10.14 -0.56
CA LEU A 46 0.12 10.68 0.44
C LEU A 46 -0.68 11.43 1.50
N LEU A 47 -0.57 11.01 2.76
CA LEU A 47 -1.27 11.58 3.89
C LEU A 47 -0.31 12.34 4.81
N ILE A 48 -0.52 13.65 4.95
CA ILE A 48 0.27 14.54 5.82
C ILE A 48 -0.64 15.02 6.95
N GLY A 49 -0.14 14.95 8.19
CA GLY A 49 -0.93 15.33 9.38
C GLY A 49 -1.78 14.19 9.95
N ALA A 50 -1.49 12.93 9.63
CA ALA A 50 -2.27 11.77 10.09
C ALA A 50 -2.31 11.58 11.62
N THR A 51 -1.38 12.20 12.36
CA THR A 51 -1.35 12.11 13.83
C THR A 51 -2.06 13.28 14.52
N GLU A 52 -2.59 14.22 13.74
CA GLU A 52 -3.41 15.31 14.26
C GLU A 52 -4.86 14.86 14.41
N TYR A 53 -5.69 15.66 15.09
CA TYR A 53 -7.08 15.30 15.36
C TYR A 53 -7.85 14.98 14.08
N VAL A 54 -7.83 15.90 13.10
CA VAL A 54 -8.54 15.71 11.83
C VAL A 54 -7.91 14.59 11.01
N GLY A 55 -6.58 14.58 10.86
CA GLY A 55 -5.90 13.58 10.06
C GLY A 55 -6.01 12.15 10.62
N GLY A 56 -6.00 12.01 11.95
CA GLY A 56 -6.20 10.72 12.63
C GLY A 56 -7.64 10.20 12.47
N THR A 57 -8.64 11.09 12.54
CA THR A 57 -10.02 10.73 12.23
C THR A 57 -10.19 10.29 10.77
N VAL A 58 -9.60 11.02 9.82
CA VAL A 58 -9.66 10.62 8.41
C VAL A 58 -8.97 9.27 8.19
N LEU A 59 -7.78 9.07 8.75
CA LEU A 59 -7.06 7.79 8.63
C LEU A 59 -7.88 6.62 9.22
N SER A 60 -8.48 6.79 10.40
CA SER A 60 -9.26 5.73 11.03
C SER A 60 -10.52 5.36 10.23
N HIS A 61 -11.12 6.30 9.50
CA HIS A 61 -12.22 6.03 8.59
C HIS A 61 -11.77 5.38 7.27
N LEU A 62 -10.56 5.65 6.79
CA LEU A 62 -10.04 5.08 5.55
C LEU A 62 -9.49 3.65 5.74
N LEU A 63 -8.86 3.38 6.88
CA LEU A 63 -8.21 2.10 7.20
C LEU A 63 -9.07 0.85 6.89
N PRO A 64 -10.35 0.77 7.31
CA PRO A 64 -11.19 -0.40 7.03
C PRO A 64 -11.55 -0.59 5.55
N ARG A 65 -11.25 0.39 4.69
CA ARG A 65 -11.69 0.44 3.29
C ARG A 65 -10.54 0.34 2.29
N LEU A 66 -9.28 0.34 2.74
CA LEU A 66 -8.11 0.40 1.86
C LEU A 66 -8.06 -0.74 0.84
N GLU A 67 -8.30 -1.97 1.30
CA GLU A 67 -8.29 -3.15 0.42
C GLU A 67 -9.48 -3.15 -0.55
N ALA A 68 -10.68 -2.81 -0.07
CA ALA A 68 -11.89 -2.82 -0.88
C ALA A 68 -11.90 -1.71 -1.95
N ALA A 69 -11.22 -0.59 -1.68
CA ALA A 69 -11.15 0.55 -2.57
C ALA A 69 -9.89 0.56 -3.45
N ASN A 70 -9.01 -0.45 -3.34
CA ASN A 70 -7.72 -0.50 -4.05
C ASN A 70 -6.88 0.77 -3.80
N ILE A 71 -6.84 1.21 -2.54
CA ILE A 71 -6.15 2.44 -2.11
C ILE A 71 -4.92 2.08 -1.29
N GLN A 72 -3.78 2.67 -1.65
CA GLN A 72 -2.55 2.60 -0.87
C GLN A 72 -2.28 3.93 -0.19
N ILE A 73 -2.25 3.95 1.14
CA ILE A 73 -1.95 5.18 1.90
C ILE A 73 -0.53 5.13 2.43
N THR A 74 0.26 6.14 2.07
CA THR A 74 1.55 6.44 2.70
C THR A 74 1.39 7.63 3.64
N VAL A 75 1.71 7.44 4.91
CA VAL A 75 1.65 8.48 5.93
C VAL A 75 3.02 9.10 6.17
N LEU A 76 3.10 10.41 6.02
CA LEU A 76 4.31 11.18 6.32
C LEU A 76 4.34 11.55 7.81
N LEU A 77 5.45 11.22 8.46
CA LEU A 77 5.68 11.44 9.89
C LEU A 77 7.03 12.09 10.13
N ARG A 78 7.20 12.64 11.34
CA ARG A 78 8.49 13.15 11.86
C ARG A 78 9.02 12.36 13.06
N SER A 79 8.20 11.48 13.64
CA SER A 79 8.52 10.68 14.84
C SER A 79 8.53 9.20 14.48
N SER A 80 9.63 8.53 14.82
CA SER A 80 9.79 7.08 14.65
C SER A 80 8.82 6.27 15.52
N GLU A 81 8.62 6.70 16.77
CA GLU A 81 7.68 6.06 17.70
C GLU A 81 6.26 6.02 17.12
N LYS A 82 5.78 7.15 16.57
CA LYS A 82 4.46 7.20 15.92
C LYS A 82 4.41 6.36 14.63
N ALA A 83 5.55 6.22 13.93
CA ALA A 83 5.64 5.40 12.73
C ALA A 83 5.46 3.92 13.04
N GLU A 84 6.10 3.43 14.10
CA GLU A 84 5.98 2.03 14.56
C GLU A 84 4.54 1.69 14.95
N LEU A 85 3.86 2.58 15.68
CA LEU A 85 2.45 2.39 16.06
C LEU A 85 1.52 2.31 14.83
N LEU A 86 1.73 3.15 13.82
CA LEU A 86 0.91 3.13 12.61
C LEU A 86 1.25 1.93 11.71
N GLN A 87 2.51 1.51 11.65
CA GLN A 87 2.91 0.29 10.94
C GLN A 87 2.27 -0.95 11.54
N ALA A 88 2.15 -1.02 12.88
CA ALA A 88 1.44 -2.09 13.56
C ALA A 88 -0.06 -2.17 13.20
N LEU A 89 -0.64 -1.07 12.68
CA LEU A 89 -2.00 -0.99 12.16
C LEU A 89 -2.09 -1.27 10.65
N GLY A 90 -0.99 -1.70 10.01
CA GLY A 90 -0.93 -1.99 8.58
C GLY A 90 -0.77 -0.75 7.68
N VAL A 91 -0.40 0.40 8.25
CA VAL A 91 -0.20 1.64 7.49
C VAL A 91 1.24 1.76 7.02
N ILE A 92 1.44 2.10 5.74
CA ILE A 92 2.76 2.44 5.21
C ILE A 92 3.15 3.82 5.75
N THR A 93 4.33 3.94 6.36
CA THR A 93 4.80 5.20 6.93
C THR A 93 6.16 5.58 6.36
N VAL A 94 6.37 6.88 6.19
CA VAL A 94 7.67 7.46 5.81
C VAL A 94 8.02 8.55 6.81
N ILE A 95 9.21 8.45 7.40
CA ILE A 95 9.75 9.47 8.29
C ILE A 95 10.60 10.42 7.46
N ILE A 96 10.27 11.70 7.50
CA ILE A 96 11.03 12.74 6.80
C ILE A 96 11.65 13.69 7.84
N PRO A 97 12.93 14.07 7.68
CA PRO A 97 13.55 15.07 8.54
C PRO A 97 12.92 16.46 8.36
N THR A 98 13.14 17.36 9.30
CA THR A 98 12.52 18.71 9.31
C THR A 98 12.81 19.53 8.06
N ASP A 99 13.94 19.30 7.40
CA ASP A 99 14.43 19.95 6.18
C ASP A 99 14.22 19.11 4.90
N GLY A 100 13.53 17.97 4.99
CA GLY A 100 13.37 17.02 3.89
C GLY A 100 12.36 17.42 2.80
N ILE A 101 12.36 18.69 2.39
CA ILE A 101 11.44 19.24 1.36
C ILE A 101 11.54 18.46 0.04
N ASP A 102 12.74 18.06 -0.37
CA ASP A 102 12.92 17.31 -1.62
C ASP A 102 12.31 15.90 -1.55
N GLN A 103 12.37 15.24 -0.39
CA GLN A 103 11.71 13.96 -0.18
C GLN A 103 10.18 14.12 -0.20
N LEU A 104 9.66 15.16 0.46
CA LEU A 104 8.25 15.51 0.42
C LEU A 104 7.78 15.76 -1.04
N ARG A 105 8.54 16.55 -1.81
CA ARG A 105 8.25 16.82 -3.23
C ARG A 105 8.23 15.54 -4.06
N THR A 106 9.20 14.66 -3.83
CA THR A 106 9.30 13.37 -4.52
C THR A 106 8.08 12.50 -4.21
N LEU A 107 7.75 12.32 -2.93
CA LEU A 107 6.57 11.54 -2.52
C LEU A 107 5.26 12.13 -3.05
N ALA A 108 5.13 13.45 -3.00
CA ALA A 108 3.96 14.14 -3.53
C ALA A 108 3.82 13.96 -5.05
N SER A 109 4.94 13.92 -5.80
CA SER A 109 4.94 13.71 -7.25
C SER A 109 4.57 12.28 -7.66
N LEU A 110 4.75 11.30 -6.75
CA LEU A 110 4.43 9.88 -6.98
C LEU A 110 3.02 9.51 -6.52
N ALA A 111 2.36 10.37 -5.73
CA ALA A 111 1.02 10.13 -5.23
C ALA A 111 -0.03 10.62 -6.24
N HIS A 112 -1.10 9.86 -6.42
CA HIS A 112 -2.26 10.32 -7.19
C HIS A 112 -3.03 11.41 -6.43
N ILE A 113 -3.10 11.28 -5.09
CA ILE A 113 -3.82 12.21 -4.21
C ILE A 113 -2.90 12.60 -3.05
N VAL A 114 -2.81 13.90 -2.75
CA VAL A 114 -2.15 14.41 -1.55
C VAL A 114 -3.20 14.97 -0.60
N LEU A 115 -3.32 14.37 0.58
CA LEU A 115 -4.17 14.86 1.66
C LEU A 115 -3.29 15.55 2.69
N SER A 116 -3.32 16.89 2.68
CA SER A 116 -2.62 17.72 3.66
C SER A 116 -3.61 18.22 4.71
N MET A 117 -3.52 17.68 5.93
CA MET A 117 -4.38 18.05 7.06
C MET A 117 -3.57 18.49 8.27
N VAL A 118 -2.52 19.25 7.97
CA VAL A 118 -1.70 19.91 8.99
C VAL A 118 -2.35 21.22 9.42
N GLY A 119 -2.46 21.41 10.73
CA GLY A 119 -2.88 22.68 11.32
C GLY A 119 -1.99 23.85 10.87
N LEU A 120 -2.63 24.99 10.62
CA LEU A 120 -2.09 26.25 10.12
C LEU A 120 -0.66 26.53 10.62
N HIS A 121 0.26 26.75 9.66
CA HIS A 121 1.68 27.15 9.81
C HIS A 121 2.75 26.04 9.68
N ILE A 122 2.78 25.28 8.57
CA ILE A 122 3.99 24.51 8.15
C ILE A 122 4.12 24.22 6.64
N LEU A 123 3.24 24.74 5.78
CA LEU A 123 3.54 24.80 4.33
C LEU A 123 4.19 26.16 4.05
N PRO A 124 5.35 26.21 3.38
CA PRO A 124 6.00 27.47 3.00
C PRO A 124 5.12 28.31 2.07
#